data_AF-A0A9P6RZS0-F1
#
_entry.id   AF-A0A9P6RZS0-F1
#
_cell.length_a   1.000
_cell.length_b   1.000
_cell.length_c   1.000
_cell.angle_alpha   90.00
_cell.angle_beta   90.00
_cell.angle_gamma   90.00
#
_symmetry.space_group_name_H-M   'P 1'
#
loop_
_entity.id
_entity.type
_entity.pdbx_description
1 polymer ?
#
loop_
_entity_poly.entity_id
_entity_poly.type
_entity_poly.pdbx_seq_one_letter_code
_entity_poly.pdbx_strand_id
1 'polypeptide(L)'
;MGGLLNQQGQWRAFQEAVVAPFSTQQVEDYVTQYVTLEPRPWLTKDHMRMLTTVSNLMNLVKGLILLTLALEPLPTITEVWQNLASVKTARVKLYHIFVVHWLEVNRRRLESNASSNYNRAAYD
;
A
#
# COMPACT_ATOMS: atom_id res chain seq x y z
N MET A 1 0.12 -58.20 26.82
CA MET A 1 1.04 -58.12 25.66
C MET A 1 0.16 -57.81 24.45
N GLY A 2 0.18 -56.65 23.80
CA GLY A 2 1.29 -55.74 23.53
C GLY A 2 1.47 -55.71 22.01
N GLY A 3 1.07 -54.62 21.36
CA GLY A 3 1.20 -54.42 19.90
C GLY A 3 -0.17 -54.27 19.21
N LEU A 4 -0.45 -53.24 18.42
CA LEU A 4 0.34 -52.15 17.89
C LEU A 4 -0.55 -50.91 17.89
N LEU A 5 -0.06 -49.84 18.51
CA LEU A 5 -0.64 -48.51 18.45
C LEU A 5 -0.71 -48.12 16.97
N ASN A 6 -1.94 -47.97 16.46
CA ASN A 6 -2.23 -47.33 15.18
C ASN A 6 -1.78 -45.86 15.27
N GLN A 7 -0.47 -45.63 15.14
CA GLN A 7 0.07 -44.34 14.76
C GLN A 7 -0.10 -44.20 13.24
N GLN A 8 -1.36 -44.14 12.79
CA GLN A 8 -1.66 -43.37 11.60
C GLN A 8 -1.37 -41.94 12.00
N GLY A 9 -0.15 -41.49 11.71
CA GLY A 9 0.19 -40.08 11.72
C GLY A 9 -0.88 -39.38 10.90
N GLN A 10 -1.79 -38.72 11.60
CA GLN A 10 -2.69 -37.73 11.03
C GLN A 10 -1.78 -36.63 10.53
N TRP A 11 -1.26 -36.78 9.32
CA TRP A 11 -0.74 -35.67 8.55
C TRP A 11 -1.92 -34.72 8.44
N ARG A 12 -1.96 -33.74 9.36
CA ARG A 12 -2.92 -32.64 9.34
C ARG A 12 -2.98 -32.17 7.89
N ALA A 13 -4.14 -32.33 7.26
CA ALA A 13 -4.34 -31.98 5.87
C ALA A 13 -3.74 -30.60 5.63
N PHE A 14 -2.82 -30.51 4.68
CA PHE A 14 -2.21 -29.24 4.32
C PHE A 14 -3.32 -28.27 3.92
N GLN A 15 -3.50 -27.20 4.69
CA GLN A 15 -4.47 -26.15 4.40
C GLN A 15 -3.71 -25.00 3.74
N GLU A 16 -3.97 -24.81 2.46
CA GLU A 16 -3.47 -23.66 1.72
C GLU A 16 -4.36 -22.44 2.03
N ALA A 17 -3.76 -21.39 2.56
CA ALA A 17 -4.41 -20.10 2.75
C ALA A 17 -3.86 -19.11 1.73
N VAL A 18 -4.74 -18.56 0.88
CA VAL A 18 -4.37 -17.53 -0.09
C VAL A 18 -4.81 -16.18 0.44
N VAL A 19 -3.91 -15.19 0.37
CA VAL A 19 -4.27 -13.80 0.67
C VAL A 19 -5.15 -13.29 -0.48
N ALA A 20 -6.45 -13.17 -0.23
CA ALA A 20 -7.38 -12.61 -1.20
C ALA A 20 -7.12 -11.11 -1.39
N PRO A 21 -7.25 -10.59 -2.62
CA PRO A 21 -7.23 -9.15 -2.86
C PRO A 21 -8.38 -8.47 -2.12
N PHE A 22 -8.16 -7.23 -1.67
CA PHE A 22 -9.17 -6.44 -0.99
C PHE A 22 -10.37 -6.15 -1.89
N SER A 23 -11.55 -6.19 -1.29
CA SER A 23 -12.76 -5.65 -1.86
C SER A 23 -12.70 -4.12 -1.89
N THR A 24 -13.54 -3.48 -2.71
CA THR A 24 -13.63 -2.01 -2.76
C THR A 24 -13.97 -1.42 -1.38
N GLN A 25 -14.83 -2.09 -0.61
CA GLN A 25 -15.16 -1.66 0.75
C GLN A 25 -13.94 -1.74 1.69
N GLN A 26 -13.18 -2.83 1.63
CA GLN A 26 -11.96 -2.99 2.43
C GLN A 26 -10.89 -1.94 2.06
N VAL A 27 -10.82 -1.54 0.79
CA VAL A 27 -9.98 -0.43 0.36
C VAL A 27 -10.45 0.88 0.99
N GLU A 28 -11.75 1.18 0.95
CA GLU A 28 -12.31 2.40 1.54
C GLU A 28 -12.12 2.46 3.07
N ASP A 29 -12.34 1.34 3.76
CA ASP A 29 -12.14 1.23 5.19
C ASP A 29 -10.67 1.47 5.56
N TYR A 30 -9.74 0.89 4.79
CA TYR A 30 -8.31 1.12 4.95
C TYR A 30 -7.94 2.59 4.71
N VAL A 31 -8.45 3.21 3.64
CA VAL A 31 -8.21 4.63 3.35
C VAL A 31 -8.74 5.52 4.48
N THR A 32 -9.90 5.17 5.04
CA THR A 32 -10.50 5.90 6.15
C THR A 32 -9.62 5.85 7.39
N GLN A 33 -9.04 4.69 7.70
CA GLN A 33 -8.06 4.58 8.78
C GLN A 33 -6.75 5.31 8.43
N TYR A 34 -6.31 5.25 7.18
CA TYR A 34 -5.06 5.87 6.73
C TYR A 34 -5.06 7.40 6.85
N VAL A 35 -6.18 8.06 6.55
CA VAL A 35 -6.29 9.53 6.62
C VAL A 35 -6.40 10.07 8.04
N THR A 36 -6.68 9.23 9.04
CA THR A 36 -6.76 9.64 10.45
C THR A 36 -5.43 9.52 11.20
N LEU A 37 -4.47 8.77 10.66
CA LEU A 37 -3.16 8.57 11.31
C LEU A 37 -2.35 9.87 11.45
N GLU A 38 -2.45 10.76 10.48
CA GLU A 38 -1.74 12.04 10.44
C GLU A 38 -2.59 13.09 9.72
N PRO A 39 -2.43 14.39 9.99
CA PRO A 39 -3.05 15.44 9.18
C PRO A 39 -2.62 15.31 7.71
N ARG A 40 -3.56 14.99 6.81
CA ARG A 40 -3.32 14.84 5.38
C ARG A 40 -4.15 15.83 4.56
N PRO A 41 -3.66 16.25 3.38
CA PRO A 41 -4.36 17.22 2.53
C PRO A 41 -5.62 16.66 1.87
N TRP A 42 -5.76 15.34 1.79
CA TRP A 42 -6.88 14.67 1.12
C TRP A 42 -7.71 13.85 2.12
N LEU A 43 -9.04 13.92 1.96
CA LEU A 43 -9.98 13.10 2.71
C LEU A 43 -10.21 11.74 2.02
N THR A 44 -10.87 10.81 2.69
CA THR A 44 -11.24 9.49 2.12
C THR A 44 -11.89 9.63 0.74
N LYS A 45 -12.86 10.56 0.63
CA LYS A 45 -13.60 10.81 -0.63
C LYS A 45 -12.69 11.22 -1.79
N ASP A 46 -11.59 11.92 -1.53
CA ASP A 46 -10.70 12.42 -2.56
C ASP A 46 -9.81 11.30 -3.10
N HIS A 47 -9.29 10.46 -2.19
CA HIS A 47 -8.57 9.24 -2.56
C HIS A 47 -9.48 8.26 -3.32
N MET A 48 -10.68 7.97 -2.81
CA MET A 48 -11.60 7.02 -3.44
C MET A 48 -12.07 7.49 -4.81
N ARG A 49 -12.32 8.79 -4.99
CA ARG A 49 -12.60 9.38 -6.29
C ARG A 49 -11.44 9.19 -7.27
N MET A 50 -10.21 9.40 -6.82
CA MET A 50 -9.04 9.24 -7.68
C MET A 50 -8.81 7.77 -8.06
N LEU A 51 -8.92 6.85 -7.09
CA LEU A 51 -8.78 5.40 -7.30
C LEU A 51 -9.83 4.83 -8.27
N THR A 52 -11.04 5.40 -8.29
CA THR A 52 -12.13 4.99 -9.18
C THR A 52 -12.09 5.68 -10.55
N THR A 53 -11.58 6.91 -10.64
CA THR A 53 -11.49 7.67 -11.89
C THR A 53 -10.37 7.17 -12.80
N VAL A 54 -9.23 6.78 -12.23
CA VAL A 54 -8.10 6.26 -13.02
C VAL A 54 -8.37 4.80 -13.39
N SER A 55 -8.58 4.55 -14.68
CA SER A 55 -8.78 3.20 -15.20
C SER A 55 -7.62 2.27 -14.79
N ASN A 56 -7.96 1.07 -14.33
CA ASN A 56 -7.05 0.04 -13.81
C ASN A 56 -6.36 0.36 -12.47
N LEU A 57 -6.50 1.56 -11.91
CA LEU A 57 -5.88 1.89 -10.62
C LEU A 57 -6.56 1.16 -9.45
N MET A 58 -7.90 1.11 -9.42
CA MET A 58 -8.62 0.33 -8.42
C MET A 58 -8.21 -1.15 -8.42
N ASN A 59 -7.98 -1.75 -9.58
CA ASN A 59 -7.52 -3.15 -9.68
C ASN A 59 -6.07 -3.32 -9.21
N LEU A 60 -5.27 -2.26 -9.28
CA LEU A 60 -3.88 -2.24 -8.87
C LEU A 60 -3.73 -2.25 -7.35
N VAL A 61 -4.58 -1.46 -6.67
CA VAL A 61 -4.50 -1.26 -5.22
C VAL A 61 -5.25 -2.32 -4.40
N LYS A 62 -5.76 -3.39 -5.02
CA LYS A 62 -6.38 -4.50 -4.27
C LYS A 62 -5.38 -5.30 -3.44
N GLY A 63 -4.07 -5.14 -3.67
CA GLY A 63 -3.04 -5.67 -2.79
C GLY A 63 -2.66 -4.67 -1.71
N LEU A 64 -2.57 -5.10 -0.46
CA LEU A 64 -2.26 -4.24 0.71
C LEU A 64 -1.02 -3.35 0.48
N ILE A 65 0.08 -3.92 -0.03
CA ILE A 65 1.33 -3.17 -0.29
C ILE A 65 1.09 -2.06 -1.33
N LEU A 66 0.38 -2.37 -2.41
CA LEU A 66 0.13 -1.43 -3.50
C LEU A 66 -0.86 -0.34 -3.09
N LEU A 67 -1.80 -0.66 -2.20
CA LEU A 67 -2.69 0.34 -1.62
C LEU A 67 -1.88 1.36 -0.81
N THR A 68 -1.04 0.92 0.12
CA THR A 68 -0.21 1.82 0.92
C THR A 68 0.71 2.67 0.05
N LEU A 69 1.36 2.06 -0.96
CA LEU A 69 2.23 2.77 -1.90
C LEU A 69 1.48 3.79 -2.77
N ALA A 70 0.19 3.58 -3.02
CA ALA A 70 -0.60 4.50 -3.82
C ALA A 70 -1.10 5.70 -3.03
N LEU A 71 -1.48 5.56 -1.76
CA LEU A 71 -2.16 6.63 -1.03
C LEU A 71 -1.28 7.85 -0.74
N GLU A 72 -0.01 7.62 -0.40
CA GLU A 72 0.94 8.70 -0.07
C GLU A 72 1.26 9.64 -1.26
N PRO A 73 1.56 9.15 -2.48
CA PRO A 73 1.85 10.01 -3.62
C PRO A 73 0.64 10.73 -4.22
N LEU A 74 -0.57 10.13 -4.14
CA LEU A 74 -1.73 10.57 -4.92
C LEU A 74 -2.01 12.09 -4.89
N PRO A 75 -1.93 12.79 -3.73
CA PRO A 75 -2.13 14.23 -3.67
C PRO A 75 -1.11 15.03 -4.49
N THR A 76 0.12 14.54 -4.60
CA THR A 76 1.27 15.27 -5.17
C THR A 76 1.36 15.14 -6.70
N ILE A 77 0.78 14.09 -7.28
CA ILE A 77 0.97 13.75 -8.71
C ILE A 77 -0.31 13.88 -9.55
N THR A 78 -1.35 14.53 -9.01
CA THR A 78 -2.68 14.72 -9.66
C THR A 78 -2.62 15.14 -11.12
N GLU A 79 -1.72 16.06 -11.47
CA GLU A 79 -1.53 16.56 -12.83
C GLU A 79 -0.91 15.51 -13.77
N VAL A 80 0.01 14.69 -13.25
CA VAL A 80 0.65 13.60 -13.99
C VAL A 80 -0.35 12.45 -14.24
N TRP A 81 -1.24 12.19 -13.28
CA TRP A 81 -2.25 11.12 -13.39
C TRP A 81 -3.33 11.38 -14.43
N GLN A 82 -3.78 12.63 -14.56
CA GLN A 82 -4.79 13.00 -15.56
C GLN A 82 -4.34 12.65 -16.98
N ASN A 83 -3.04 12.80 -17.26
CA ASN A 83 -2.45 12.41 -18.54
C ASN A 83 -2.35 10.89 -18.72
N LEU A 84 -2.15 10.13 -17.65
CA LEU A 84 -1.94 8.67 -17.68
C LEU A 84 -3.24 7.85 -17.80
N ALA A 85 -4.36 8.40 -17.32
CA ALA A 85 -5.67 7.74 -17.41
C ALA A 85 -6.10 7.45 -18.86
N SER A 86 -5.50 8.14 -19.85
CA SER A 86 -5.80 8.00 -21.28
C SER A 86 -5.11 6.81 -21.97
N VAL A 87 -4.10 6.17 -21.37
CA VAL A 87 -3.21 5.22 -22.07
C VAL A 87 -3.37 3.78 -21.54
N LYS A 88 -3.81 2.84 -22.39
CA LYS A 88 -3.96 1.40 -22.07
C LYS A 88 -2.66 0.70 -21.59
N THR A 89 -1.49 1.28 -21.83
CA THR A 89 -0.17 0.86 -21.32
C THR A 89 0.11 1.34 -19.88
N ALA A 90 -0.94 1.51 -19.08
CA ALA A 90 -0.88 2.20 -17.79
C ALA A 90 -0.14 1.42 -16.71
N ARG A 91 -0.37 0.10 -16.54
CA ARG A 91 -0.02 -0.59 -15.28
C ARG A 91 1.46 -0.49 -14.89
N VAL A 92 2.39 -0.77 -15.81
CA VAL A 92 3.84 -0.68 -15.53
C VAL A 92 4.27 0.76 -15.25
N LYS A 93 3.70 1.73 -15.98
CA LYS A 93 3.95 3.16 -15.73
C LYS A 93 3.42 3.60 -14.37
N LEU A 94 2.23 3.13 -13.98
CA LEU A 94 1.65 3.39 -12.66
C LEU A 94 2.55 2.84 -11.55
N TYR A 95 3.02 1.60 -11.68
CA TYR A 95 3.98 1.01 -10.75
C TYR A 95 5.28 1.82 -10.66
N HIS A 96 5.85 2.19 -11.81
CA HIS A 96 7.09 2.96 -11.84
C HIS A 96 6.93 4.28 -11.09
N ILE A 97 5.82 5.00 -11.31
CA ILE A 97 5.53 6.27 -10.64
C ILE A 97 5.35 6.07 -9.14
N PHE A 98 4.62 5.04 -8.71
CA PHE A 98 4.47 4.74 -7.29
C PHE A 98 5.79 4.44 -6.60
N VAL A 99 6.61 3.58 -7.20
CA VAL A 99 7.89 3.18 -6.63
C VAL A 99 8.86 4.37 -6.57
N VAL A 100 8.99 5.15 -7.64
CA VAL A 100 9.85 6.33 -7.68
C VAL A 100 9.42 7.36 -6.63
N HIS A 101 8.12 7.64 -6.53
CA HIS A 101 7.63 8.61 -5.56
C HIS A 101 7.80 8.13 -4.12
N TRP A 102 7.50 6.85 -3.85
CA TRP A 102 7.70 6.27 -2.52
C TRP A 102 9.16 6.34 -2.10
N LEU A 103 10.10 6.00 -2.99
CA LEU A 103 11.54 6.13 -2.71
C LEU A 103 11.91 7.59 -2.36
N GLU A 104 11.39 8.56 -3.10
CA GLU A 104 11.68 9.97 -2.87
C GLU A 104 11.09 10.51 -1.56
N VAL A 105 9.91 10.05 -1.16
CA VAL A 105 9.32 10.40 0.15
C VAL A 105 10.11 9.75 1.28
N ASN A 106 10.49 8.48 1.15
CA ASN A 106 11.25 7.78 2.19
C ASN A 106 12.68 8.32 2.32
N ARG A 107 13.33 8.69 1.22
CA ARG A 107 14.62 9.39 1.23
C ARG A 107 14.53 10.68 2.04
N ARG A 108 13.52 11.53 1.76
CA ARG A 108 13.28 12.78 2.51
C ARG A 108 13.00 12.54 3.99
N ARG A 109 12.22 11.51 4.34
CA ARG A 109 11.96 11.12 5.74
C ARG A 109 13.25 10.69 6.45
N LEU A 110 14.08 9.88 5.79
CA LEU A 110 15.36 9.43 6.35
C LEU A 110 16.32 10.60 6.56
N GLU A 111 16.42 11.52 5.59
CA GLU A 111 17.28 12.72 5.69
C GLU A 111 16.82 13.68 6.80
N SER A 112 15.50 13.89 6.92
CA SER A 112 14.91 14.70 7.99
C SER A 112 15.19 14.09 9.38
N ASN A 113 15.02 12.78 9.52
CA ASN A 113 15.29 12.07 10.78
C ASN A 113 16.80 12.01 11.12
N ALA A 114 17.67 11.86 10.12
CA ALA A 114 19.11 11.92 10.32
C ALA A 114 19.54 13.30 10.85
N SER A 115 18.95 14.37 10.32
CA SER A 115 19.21 15.75 10.73
C SER A 115 18.67 16.06 12.13
N SER A 116 17.53 15.47 12.52
CA SER A 116 16.97 15.66 13.88
C SER A 116 17.81 14.96 14.96
N ASN A 117 18.36 13.77 14.65
CA ASN A 117 19.24 13.03 15.56
C ASN A 117 20.60 13.74 15.75
N TYR A 118 21.15 14.34 14.69
CA TYR A 118 22.39 15.12 14.79
C TYR A 118 22.23 16.34 15.70
N ASN A 119 21.12 17.07 15.58
CA ASN A 119 20.84 18.22 16.44
C ASN A 119 20.63 17.82 17.91
N ARG A 120 20.09 16.62 18.18
CA ARG A 120 19.88 16.16 19.57
C ARG A 120 21.20 15.77 20.25
N ALA A 121 22.16 15.21 19.51
CA ALA A 121 23.49 14.88 20.02
C ALA A 121 24.44 16.08 20.19
N ALA A 122 24.12 17.24 19.61
CA ALA A 122 24.91 18.46 19.72
C ALA A 122 24.52 19.35 20.92
N TYR A 123 23.45 19.00 21.63
CA TYR A 123 22.93 19.72 22.80
C TYR A 123 22.97 18.89 24.10
N ASP A 124 23.56 17.69 24.06
CA ASP A 124 23.92 16.85 25.22
C ASP A 124 25.45 16.94 25.45
#